data_AF-A0A0G4P005-F1
#
_entry.id   AF-A0A0G4P005-F1
#
_cell.length_a   1.000
_cell.length_b   1.000
_cell.length_c   1.000
_cell.angle_alpha   90.00
_cell.angle_beta   90.00
_cell.angle_gamma   90.00
#
_symmetry.space_group_name_H-M   'P 1'
#
loop_
_entity.id
_entity.type
_entity.pdbx_description
1 polymer ?
#
loop_
_entity_poly.entity_id
_entity_poly.type
_entity_poly.pdbx_seq_one_letter_code
_entity_poly.pdbx_strand_id
1 'polypeptide(L)'
;MVYKHSTDASYKPFTVVKPLGLSETQLATFIRLDAIQFGTNLAPVAATSLFLASRTILSGFQWAALPSTQWRLEVSRWFSEGLALIQQGFVDSATMLDNDALDFPQLSGTAASCKHQIVRNVTGLQNFNMLAIVMVLVLGSIIIVLGLTIDSIVGYIQRRFPGASEGWVYWTLDGVFQLQRLAYRGAGVRSWRDEDTYIPIVDARTLPGVDPETMAFAECGNEEELRLMHSQDIKKTMGRNSP
;
A
#
# COMPACT_ATOMS: atom_id res chain seq x y z
N MET A 1 -11.68 19.68 -24.70
CA MET A 1 -12.35 20.81 -25.38
C MET A 1 -11.25 21.68 -25.94
N VAL A 2 -11.18 21.85 -27.26
CA VAL A 2 -10.12 22.67 -27.89
C VAL A 2 -10.48 24.14 -27.70
N TYR A 3 -9.80 24.81 -26.78
CA TYR A 3 -9.89 26.26 -26.65
C TYR A 3 -9.17 26.88 -27.86
N LYS A 4 -9.94 27.30 -28.86
CA LYS A 4 -9.41 28.05 -29.99
C LYS A 4 -9.17 29.46 -29.46
N HIS A 5 -7.90 29.81 -29.25
CA HIS A 5 -7.48 31.16 -28.94
C HIS A 5 -8.19 32.12 -29.92
N SER A 6 -9.08 32.97 -29.41
CA SER A 6 -9.66 34.03 -30.22
C SER A 6 -8.50 34.87 -30.71
N THR A 7 -8.27 34.84 -32.01
CA THR A 7 -7.32 35.67 -32.74
C THR A 7 -7.78 37.13 -32.75
N ASP A 8 -8.20 37.66 -31.61
CA ASP A 8 -8.34 39.09 -31.42
C ASP A 8 -6.94 39.63 -31.15
N ALA A 9 -6.29 40.03 -32.22
CA ALA A 9 -4.96 40.63 -32.27
C ALA A 9 -4.84 41.99 -31.51
N SER A 10 -5.73 42.28 -30.57
CA SER A 10 -5.84 43.58 -29.90
C SER A 10 -5.46 43.56 -28.42
N TYR A 11 -5.62 42.44 -27.71
CA TYR A 11 -5.27 42.38 -26.29
C TYR A 11 -3.82 41.94 -26.08
N LYS A 12 -2.92 42.92 -25.92
CA LYS A 12 -1.53 42.68 -25.52
C LYS A 12 -1.39 42.98 -24.02
N PRO A 13 -1.42 41.99 -23.12
CA PRO A 13 -1.37 42.23 -21.68
C PRO A 13 -0.11 43.04 -21.30
N PHE A 14 1.01 42.81 -22.00
CA PHE A 14 2.25 43.56 -21.83
C PHE A 14 2.08 45.09 -21.98
N THR A 15 1.24 45.58 -22.88
CA THR A 15 1.09 47.04 -23.08
C THR A 15 0.31 47.70 -21.95
N VAL A 16 -0.55 46.94 -21.26
CA VAL A 16 -1.33 47.42 -20.11
C VAL A 16 -0.45 47.55 -18.87
N VAL A 17 0.48 46.61 -18.66
CA VAL A 17 1.30 46.55 -17.43
C VAL A 17 2.70 47.15 -17.57
N LYS A 18 3.17 47.46 -18.79
CA LYS A 18 4.43 48.18 -19.03
C LYS A 18 4.63 49.46 -18.18
N PRO A 19 3.61 50.32 -17.96
CA PRO A 19 3.80 51.53 -17.16
C PRO A 19 3.94 51.27 -15.64
N LEU A 20 3.66 50.05 -15.15
CA LEU A 20 3.75 49.73 -13.71
C LEU A 20 5.17 49.39 -13.25
N GLY A 21 6.14 49.26 -14.17
CA GLY A 21 7.54 48.97 -13.81
C GLY A 21 7.72 47.64 -13.06
N LEU A 22 6.90 46.64 -13.36
CA LEU A 22 6.90 45.34 -12.68
C LEU A 22 8.22 44.59 -12.90
N SER A 23 8.63 43.83 -11.88
CA SER A 23 9.71 42.84 -12.03
C SER A 23 9.33 41.76 -13.06
N GLU A 24 10.31 41.14 -13.71
CA GLU A 24 10.08 40.05 -14.67
C GLU A 24 9.23 38.91 -14.07
N THR A 25 9.44 38.60 -12.79
CA THR A 25 8.67 37.58 -12.07
C THR A 25 7.21 37.99 -11.83
N GLN A 26 6.98 39.26 -11.50
CA GLN A 26 5.64 39.82 -11.30
C GLN A 26 4.89 39.91 -12.62
N LEU A 27 5.56 40.30 -13.69
CA LEU A 27 5.01 40.33 -15.05
C LEU A 27 4.59 38.93 -15.52
N ALA A 28 5.46 37.94 -15.32
CA ALA A 28 5.15 36.55 -15.66
C ALA A 28 3.95 36.02 -14.86
N THR A 29 3.85 36.38 -13.57
CA THR A 29 2.72 35.99 -12.72
C THR A 29 1.42 36.65 -13.18
N PHE A 30 1.47 37.94 -13.52
CA PHE A 30 0.32 38.67 -14.03
C PHE A 30 -0.21 38.07 -15.33
N ILE A 31 0.67 37.82 -16.31
CA ILE A 31 0.26 37.27 -17.61
C ILE A 31 -0.37 35.88 -17.44
N ARG A 32 0.12 35.07 -16.50
CA ARG A 32 -0.47 33.77 -16.16
C ARG A 32 -1.86 33.93 -15.52
N LEU A 33 -1.99 34.80 -14.52
CA LEU A 33 -3.28 35.11 -13.88
C LEU A 33 -4.32 35.56 -14.92
N ASP A 34 -3.91 36.46 -15.80
CA ASP A 34 -4.75 37.03 -16.85
C ASP A 34 -5.20 35.95 -17.85
N ALA A 35 -4.27 35.14 -18.36
CA ALA A 35 -4.59 34.04 -19.27
C ALA A 35 -5.53 33.00 -18.63
N ILE A 36 -5.31 32.65 -17.35
CA ILE A 36 -6.18 31.72 -16.62
C ILE A 36 -7.56 32.34 -16.43
N GLN A 37 -7.64 33.60 -16.02
CA GLN A 37 -8.92 34.29 -15.81
C GLN A 37 -9.74 34.33 -17.10
N PHE A 38 -9.14 34.72 -18.23
CA PHE A 38 -9.83 34.69 -19.53
C PHE A 38 -10.21 33.28 -19.99
N GLY A 39 -9.40 32.28 -19.63
CA GLY A 39 -9.68 30.88 -19.91
C GLY A 39 -10.75 30.26 -19.00
N THR A 40 -11.04 30.85 -17.83
CA THR A 40 -12.01 30.28 -16.89
C THR A 40 -13.43 30.40 -17.43
N ASN A 41 -14.09 29.25 -17.56
CA ASN A 41 -15.48 29.16 -17.99
C ASN A 41 -16.26 28.32 -16.98
N LEU A 42 -17.35 28.88 -16.44
CA LEU A 42 -18.24 28.21 -15.48
C LEU A 42 -19.26 27.29 -16.17
N ALA A 43 -19.42 27.37 -17.49
CA ALA A 43 -20.39 26.56 -18.25
C ALA A 43 -20.25 25.04 -18.04
N PRO A 44 -19.04 24.44 -17.99
CA PRO A 44 -18.89 22.99 -17.79
C PRO A 44 -19.41 22.51 -16.43
N VAL A 45 -19.34 23.37 -15.40
CA VAL A 45 -19.80 23.06 -14.04
C VAL A 45 -21.22 23.55 -13.77
N ALA A 46 -21.81 24.28 -14.72
CA ALA A 46 -23.15 24.85 -14.64
C ALA A 46 -24.23 23.82 -14.25
N ALA A 47 -24.21 22.66 -14.91
CA ALA A 47 -25.25 21.65 -14.77
C ALA A 47 -25.15 20.83 -13.48
N THR A 48 -23.98 20.75 -12.85
CA THR A 48 -23.71 19.78 -11.78
C THR A 48 -23.45 20.43 -10.42
N SER A 49 -22.65 21.49 -10.38
CA SER A 49 -22.25 22.14 -9.13
C SER A 49 -22.59 23.62 -9.08
N LEU A 50 -22.87 24.29 -10.18
CA LEU A 50 -23.02 25.75 -10.13
C LEU A 50 -24.34 26.21 -9.49
N PHE A 51 -25.47 25.57 -9.85
CA PHE A 51 -26.79 25.91 -9.30
C PHE A 51 -27.16 24.96 -8.15
N LEU A 52 -27.41 25.48 -6.96
CA LEU A 52 -27.96 24.75 -5.81
C LEU A 52 -29.42 24.35 -6.09
N ALA A 53 -30.17 25.20 -6.80
CA ALA A 53 -31.56 24.93 -7.15
C ALA A 53 -31.73 23.65 -7.98
N SER A 54 -30.75 23.30 -8.83
CA SER A 54 -30.83 22.10 -9.69
C SER A 54 -30.90 20.80 -8.88
N ARG A 55 -30.40 20.79 -7.64
CA ARG A 55 -30.44 19.62 -6.74
C ARG A 55 -31.85 19.24 -6.31
N THR A 56 -32.79 20.17 -6.45
CA THR A 56 -34.18 20.04 -6.02
C THR A 56 -35.16 20.00 -7.20
N ILE A 57 -34.63 19.86 -8.42
CA ILE A 57 -35.42 19.64 -9.63
C ILE A 57 -35.45 18.12 -9.89
N LEU A 58 -36.66 17.58 -10.04
CA LEU A 58 -36.88 16.21 -10.50
C LEU A 58 -37.81 16.25 -11.72
N SER A 59 -37.33 15.75 -12.86
CA SER A 59 -38.12 15.72 -14.12
C SER A 59 -38.71 17.08 -14.52
N GLY A 60 -37.96 18.16 -14.31
CA GLY A 60 -38.42 19.53 -14.60
C GLY A 60 -39.35 20.13 -13.55
N PHE A 61 -39.72 19.37 -12.52
CA PHE A 61 -40.51 19.85 -11.39
C PHE A 61 -39.64 20.20 -10.19
N GLN A 62 -39.81 21.41 -9.68
CA GLN A 62 -39.14 21.89 -8.48
C GLN A 62 -39.93 21.43 -7.24
N TRP A 63 -39.49 20.35 -6.59
CA TRP A 63 -40.25 19.74 -5.49
C TRP A 63 -40.05 20.43 -4.14
N ALA A 64 -38.90 21.09 -3.94
CA ALA A 64 -38.61 21.84 -2.73
C ALA A 64 -38.86 23.34 -2.94
N ALA A 65 -39.46 24.01 -1.96
CA ALA A 65 -39.59 25.47 -1.99
C ALA A 65 -38.21 26.13 -1.85
N LEU A 66 -37.89 27.06 -2.74
CA LEU A 66 -36.64 27.81 -2.68
C LEU A 66 -36.74 28.93 -1.63
N PRO A 67 -35.70 29.13 -0.81
CA PRO A 67 -35.61 30.32 0.03
C PRO A 67 -35.62 31.60 -0.81
N SER A 68 -36.19 32.69 -0.28
CA SER A 68 -36.15 34.01 -0.94
C SER A 68 -34.72 34.54 -1.13
N THR A 69 -33.76 34.02 -0.36
CA THR A 69 -32.33 34.34 -0.46
C THR A 69 -31.55 33.40 -1.38
N GLN A 70 -32.20 32.52 -2.14
CA GLN A 70 -31.52 31.52 -2.98
C GLN A 70 -30.49 32.16 -3.91
N TRP A 71 -30.84 33.26 -4.58
CA TRP A 71 -29.93 33.96 -5.50
C TRP A 71 -28.61 34.39 -4.83
N ARG A 72 -28.63 34.73 -3.53
CA ARG A 72 -27.41 35.09 -2.77
C ARG A 72 -26.52 33.87 -2.55
N LEU A 73 -27.12 32.73 -2.25
CA LEU A 73 -26.41 31.47 -2.07
C LEU A 73 -25.78 31.03 -3.40
N GLU A 74 -26.51 31.18 -4.51
CA GLU A 74 -26.00 30.86 -5.84
C GLU A 74 -24.81 31.76 -6.20
N VAL A 75 -24.93 33.08 -6.06
CA VAL A 75 -23.83 34.02 -6.36
C VAL A 75 -22.60 33.74 -5.49
N SER A 76 -22.79 33.47 -4.20
CA SER A 76 -21.68 33.09 -3.31
C SER A 76 -21.00 31.82 -3.80
N ARG A 77 -21.77 30.87 -4.32
CA ARG A 77 -21.23 29.62 -4.84
C ARG A 77 -20.49 29.82 -6.16
N TRP A 78 -21.02 30.64 -7.08
CA TRP A 78 -20.34 30.96 -8.34
C TRP A 78 -18.98 31.60 -8.09
N PHE A 79 -18.90 32.46 -7.07
CA PHE A 79 -17.64 33.05 -6.64
C PHE A 79 -16.67 31.99 -6.10
N SER A 80 -17.13 31.10 -5.21
CA SER A 80 -16.29 30.01 -4.68
C SER A 80 -15.81 29.04 -5.76
N GLU A 81 -16.69 28.63 -6.68
CA GLU A 81 -16.34 27.73 -7.79
C GLU A 81 -15.42 28.45 -8.79
N GLY A 82 -15.65 29.73 -9.07
CA GLY A 82 -14.77 30.55 -9.92
C GLY A 82 -13.35 30.64 -9.35
N LEU A 83 -13.22 30.87 -8.03
CA LEU A 83 -11.93 30.86 -7.36
C LEU A 83 -11.27 29.47 -7.44
N ALA A 84 -12.03 28.39 -7.25
CA ALA A 84 -11.51 27.04 -7.34
C ALA A 84 -10.99 26.72 -8.76
N LEU A 85 -11.71 27.14 -9.81
CA LEU A 85 -11.27 26.99 -11.20
C LEU A 85 -10.02 27.80 -11.51
N ILE A 86 -9.90 29.03 -11.00
CA ILE A 86 -8.67 29.83 -11.14
C ILE A 86 -7.51 29.11 -10.44
N GLN A 87 -7.70 28.64 -9.21
CA GLN A 87 -6.68 27.89 -8.47
C GLN A 87 -6.25 26.61 -9.21
N GLN A 88 -7.22 25.89 -9.78
CA GLN A 88 -6.95 24.72 -10.60
C GLN A 88 -6.17 25.10 -11.86
N GLY A 89 -6.51 26.20 -12.54
CA GLY A 89 -5.77 26.69 -13.70
C GLY A 89 -4.29 26.97 -13.39
N PHE A 90 -3.98 27.46 -12.18
CA PHE A 90 -2.58 27.61 -11.73
C PHE A 90 -1.85 26.30 -11.58
N VAL A 91 -2.53 25.29 -11.04
CA VAL A 91 -1.99 23.94 -10.90
C VAL A 91 -1.77 23.32 -12.27
N ASP A 92 -2.79 23.34 -13.11
CA ASP A 92 -2.78 22.77 -14.46
C ASP A 92 -1.66 23.41 -15.29
N SER A 93 -1.46 24.72 -15.21
CA SER A 93 -0.37 25.43 -15.91
C SER A 93 1.04 24.94 -15.54
N ALA A 94 1.22 24.33 -14.37
CA ALA A 94 2.51 23.81 -13.92
C ALA A 94 2.66 22.30 -14.09
N THR A 95 1.54 21.58 -14.19
CA THR A 95 1.54 20.12 -14.35
C THR A 95 1.30 19.67 -15.80
N MET A 96 0.90 20.57 -16.70
CA MET A 96 0.51 20.20 -18.05
C MET A 96 1.68 19.64 -18.87
N LEU A 97 1.41 18.49 -19.47
CA LEU A 97 2.21 17.94 -20.57
C LEU A 97 1.76 18.63 -21.87
N ASP A 98 2.70 18.76 -22.82
CA ASP A 98 2.73 19.50 -24.11
C ASP A 98 1.50 19.38 -25.07
N ASN A 99 0.38 18.80 -24.64
CA ASN A 99 -0.67 18.24 -25.48
C ASN A 99 -2.02 18.96 -25.39
N ASP A 100 -2.20 19.95 -24.50
CA ASP A 100 -3.48 20.65 -24.36
C ASP A 100 -3.37 22.17 -24.60
N ALA A 101 -4.46 22.73 -25.10
CA ALA A 101 -4.62 23.98 -25.85
C ALA A 101 -4.37 25.31 -25.09
N LEU A 102 -3.62 25.31 -24.00
CA LEU A 102 -3.21 26.52 -23.27
C LEU A 102 -1.73 26.77 -23.51
N ASP A 103 -1.42 27.40 -24.64
CA ASP A 103 -0.08 27.92 -24.93
C ASP A 103 0.14 29.17 -24.07
N PHE A 104 0.87 29.01 -22.97
CA PHE A 104 1.28 30.14 -22.15
C PHE A 104 2.44 30.85 -22.83
N PRO A 105 2.39 32.17 -23.05
CA PRO A 105 3.49 32.90 -23.64
C PRO A 105 4.76 32.68 -22.82
N GLN A 106 5.75 32.02 -23.42
CA GLN A 106 7.07 31.77 -22.84
C GLN A 106 7.79 33.10 -22.63
N LEU A 107 7.65 33.68 -21.44
CA LEU A 107 8.43 34.84 -21.01
C LEU A 107 9.76 34.42 -20.40
N SER A 108 10.80 35.24 -20.58
CA SER A 108 12.02 35.13 -19.80
C SER A 108 11.69 35.22 -18.30
N GLY A 109 11.98 34.15 -17.55
CA GLY A 109 11.69 34.05 -16.10
C GLY A 109 10.64 32.99 -15.70
N THR A 110 9.90 32.41 -16.66
CA THR A 110 8.93 31.34 -16.38
C THR A 110 9.56 30.08 -15.78
N ALA A 111 10.81 29.76 -16.18
CA ALA A 111 11.58 28.63 -15.66
C ALA A 111 11.94 28.79 -14.18
N ALA A 112 12.26 30.02 -13.74
CA ALA A 112 12.55 30.30 -12.34
C ALA A 112 11.29 30.16 -11.47
N SER A 113 10.13 30.56 -11.99
CA SER A 113 8.84 30.37 -11.31
C SER A 113 8.45 28.89 -11.20
N CYS A 114 8.73 28.08 -12.23
CA CYS A 114 8.48 26.64 -12.20
C CYS A 114 9.25 25.93 -11.08
N LYS A 115 10.53 26.29 -10.88
CA LYS A 115 11.37 25.73 -9.80
C LYS A 115 10.81 25.98 -8.40
N HIS A 116 10.10 27.08 -8.20
CA HIS A 116 9.54 27.46 -6.90
C HIS A 116 8.08 27.03 -6.72
N GLN A 117 7.46 26.42 -7.74
CA GLN A 117 6.07 25.99 -7.68
C GLN A 117 5.98 24.55 -7.16
N ILE A 118 5.50 24.41 -5.93
CA ILE A 118 5.27 23.11 -5.29
C ILE A 118 3.79 22.75 -5.48
N VAL A 119 3.53 21.70 -6.24
CA VAL A 119 2.17 21.17 -6.46
C VAL A 119 2.10 19.77 -5.86
N ARG A 120 0.98 19.46 -5.19
CA ARG A 120 0.69 18.08 -4.76
C ARG A 120 0.35 17.24 -5.99
N ASN A 121 1.24 16.32 -6.35
CA ASN A 121 0.96 15.33 -7.38
C ASN A 121 -0.09 14.33 -6.84
N VAL A 122 -1.31 14.40 -7.36
CA VAL A 122 -2.43 13.51 -6.98
C VAL A 122 -2.47 12.23 -7.82
N THR A 123 -1.79 12.20 -8.97
CA THR A 123 -1.88 11.12 -9.97
C THR A 123 -0.63 10.24 -10.06
N GLY A 124 0.53 10.72 -9.60
CA GLY A 124 1.79 9.97 -9.62
C GLY A 124 2.32 9.69 -8.22
N LEU A 125 2.08 8.47 -7.74
CA LEU A 125 2.51 7.92 -6.45
C LEU A 125 1.98 8.67 -5.21
N GLN A 126 0.96 8.10 -4.57
CA GLN A 126 0.82 8.28 -3.12
C GLN A 126 2.15 7.84 -2.50
N ASN A 127 2.89 8.78 -1.93
CA ASN A 127 4.02 8.47 -1.06
C ASN A 127 3.46 7.73 0.16
N PHE A 128 3.26 6.42 0.03
CA PHE A 128 3.11 5.55 1.19
C PHE A 128 4.31 5.83 2.08
N ASN A 129 4.07 6.02 3.37
CA ASN A 129 5.13 6.28 4.31
C ASN A 129 6.03 5.05 4.40
N MET A 130 7.02 4.96 3.52
CA MET A 130 7.95 3.84 3.38
C MET A 130 8.66 3.56 4.70
N LEU A 131 8.92 4.62 5.47
CA LEU A 131 9.49 4.53 6.81
C LEU A 131 8.59 3.73 7.77
N ALA A 132 7.27 3.92 7.71
CA ALA A 132 6.34 3.15 8.54
C ALA A 132 6.34 1.66 8.19
N ILE A 133 6.35 1.33 6.89
CA ILE A 133 6.40 -0.06 6.41
C ILE A 133 7.70 -0.74 6.86
N VAL A 134 8.84 -0.05 6.71
CA VAL A 134 10.15 -0.54 7.14
C VAL A 134 10.18 -0.73 8.67
N MET A 135 9.64 0.21 9.45
CA MET A 135 9.58 0.08 10.91
C MET A 135 8.80 -1.14 11.36
N VAL A 136 7.62 -1.38 10.77
CA VAL A 136 6.79 -2.55 11.12
C VAL A 136 7.50 -3.86 10.72
N LEU A 137 8.14 -3.91 9.56
CA LEU A 137 8.92 -5.09 9.13
C LEU A 137 10.11 -5.37 10.06
N VAL A 138 10.87 -4.32 10.41
CA VAL A 138 12.06 -4.46 11.26
C VAL A 138 11.67 -4.84 12.68
N LEU A 139 10.70 -4.13 13.29
CA LEU A 139 10.24 -4.46 14.64
C LEU A 139 9.59 -5.86 14.70
N GLY A 140 8.77 -6.20 13.71
CA GLY A 140 8.14 -7.52 13.62
C GLY A 140 9.17 -8.65 13.49
N SER A 141 10.17 -8.48 12.62
CA SER A 141 11.25 -9.47 12.47
C SER A 141 12.11 -9.60 13.72
N ILE A 142 12.41 -8.51 14.43
CA ILE A 142 13.14 -8.55 15.71
C ILE A 142 12.35 -9.35 16.75
N ILE A 143 11.04 -9.14 16.88
CA ILE A 143 10.20 -9.88 17.83
C ILE A 143 10.17 -11.37 17.51
N ILE A 144 10.05 -11.74 16.23
CA ILE A 144 10.05 -13.14 15.79
C ILE A 144 11.42 -13.79 16.08
N VAL A 145 12.52 -13.12 15.74
CA VAL A 145 13.87 -13.64 16.00
C VAL A 145 14.13 -13.78 17.50
N LEU A 146 13.71 -12.82 18.31
CA LEU A 146 13.79 -12.92 19.76
C LEU A 146 12.99 -14.12 20.28
N GLY A 147 11.76 -14.31 19.81
CA GLY A 147 10.93 -15.44 20.20
C GLY A 147 11.54 -16.80 19.86
N LEU A 148 12.21 -16.93 18.71
CA LEU A 148 12.86 -18.18 18.29
C LEU A 148 14.19 -18.42 18.99
N THR A 149 14.90 -17.37 19.40
CA THR A 149 16.24 -17.49 19.98
C THR A 149 16.23 -17.51 21.51
N ILE A 150 15.15 -17.07 22.16
CA ILE A 150 15.09 -17.00 23.63
C ILE A 150 15.32 -18.36 24.29
N ASP A 151 14.68 -19.43 23.80
CA ASP A 151 14.83 -20.78 24.36
C ASP A 151 16.27 -21.30 24.18
N SER A 152 16.89 -21.01 23.03
CA SER A 152 18.26 -21.42 22.74
C SER A 152 19.29 -20.64 23.56
N ILE A 153 19.10 -19.33 23.71
CA ILE A 153 19.99 -18.44 24.46
C ILE A 153 19.90 -18.76 25.96
N VAL A 154 18.68 -18.90 26.50
CA VAL A 154 18.48 -19.23 27.91
C VAL A 154 19.05 -20.61 28.22
N GLY A 155 18.83 -21.60 27.35
CA GLY A 155 19.43 -22.93 27.48
C GLY A 155 20.96 -22.93 27.45
N TYR A 156 21.58 -22.08 26.61
CA TYR A 156 23.04 -21.94 26.54
C TYR A 156 23.62 -21.24 27.79
N ILE A 157 22.99 -20.14 28.22
CA ILE A 157 23.43 -19.37 29.38
C ILE A 157 23.36 -20.20 30.66
N GLN A 158 22.30 -20.99 30.85
CA GLN A 158 22.17 -21.83 32.06
C GLN A 158 23.13 -23.02 32.09
N ARG A 159 23.45 -23.63 30.94
CA ARG A 159 24.54 -24.63 30.88
C ARG A 159 25.89 -24.03 31.29
N ARG A 160 26.07 -22.72 31.10
CA ARG A 160 27.31 -22.01 31.46
C ARG A 160 27.36 -21.53 32.90
N PHE A 161 26.21 -21.30 33.55
CA PHE A 161 26.09 -20.78 34.92
C PHE A 161 25.24 -21.71 35.82
N PRO A 162 25.88 -22.60 36.62
CA PRO A 162 25.20 -23.67 37.37
C PRO A 162 24.44 -23.23 38.65
N GLY A 163 23.98 -21.97 38.75
CA GLY A 163 23.37 -21.41 39.97
C GLY A 163 21.93 -20.91 39.86
N ALA A 164 21.29 -21.02 38.69
CA ALA A 164 19.96 -20.42 38.40
C ALA A 164 18.85 -21.47 38.17
N SER A 165 18.97 -22.65 38.78
CA SER A 165 18.31 -23.88 38.30
C SER A 165 16.83 -24.01 38.63
N GLU A 166 16.32 -23.44 39.73
CA GLU A 166 14.96 -23.76 40.19
C GLU A 166 13.88 -23.30 39.20
N GLY A 167 13.96 -22.07 38.68
CA GLY A 167 12.96 -21.55 37.75
C GLY A 167 12.94 -22.25 36.38
N TRP A 168 14.09 -22.78 35.94
CA TRP A 168 14.18 -23.47 34.65
C TRP A 168 13.57 -24.86 34.70
N VAL A 169 13.71 -25.58 35.81
CA VAL A 169 13.08 -26.91 35.96
C VAL A 169 11.56 -26.79 35.78
N TYR A 170 10.93 -25.77 36.38
CA TYR A 170 9.51 -25.49 36.15
C TYR A 170 9.19 -25.17 34.69
N TRP A 171 10.00 -24.33 34.05
CA TRP A 171 9.81 -23.97 32.64
C TRP A 171 9.95 -25.16 31.69
N THR A 172 10.91 -26.06 31.97
CA THR A 172 11.13 -27.28 31.20
C THR A 172 9.99 -28.28 31.42
N LEU A 173 9.49 -28.41 32.67
CA LEU A 173 8.37 -29.29 33.01
C LEU A 173 7.02 -28.84 32.40
N ASP A 174 6.83 -27.54 32.20
CA ASP A 174 5.67 -26.97 31.49
C ASP A 174 5.76 -27.09 29.96
N GLY A 175 6.86 -27.61 29.42
CA GLY A 175 7.02 -27.87 28.00
C GLY A 175 6.01 -28.89 27.45
N VAL A 176 5.57 -28.69 26.20
CA VAL A 176 4.56 -29.55 25.54
C VAL A 176 4.93 -31.04 25.57
N PHE A 177 6.20 -31.37 25.34
CA PHE A 177 6.67 -32.75 25.35
C PHE A 177 6.71 -33.37 26.76
N GLN A 178 6.92 -32.54 27.79
CA GLN A 178 6.90 -32.98 29.18
C GLN A 178 5.47 -33.21 29.68
N LEU A 179 4.52 -32.37 29.28
CA LEU A 179 3.09 -32.61 29.47
C LEU A 179 2.62 -33.89 28.76
N GLN A 180 3.07 -34.11 27.53
CA GLN A 180 2.78 -35.32 26.77
C GLN A 180 3.34 -36.57 27.46
N ARG A 181 4.58 -36.50 27.98
CA ARG A 181 5.17 -37.57 28.80
C ARG A 181 4.31 -37.90 30.01
N LEU A 182 3.86 -36.89 30.76
CA LEU A 182 3.01 -37.08 31.93
C LEU A 182 1.69 -37.78 31.57
N ALA A 183 1.08 -37.42 30.43
CA ALA A 183 -0.11 -38.09 29.92
C ALA A 183 0.14 -39.58 29.61
N TYR A 184 1.24 -39.90 28.92
CA TYR A 184 1.61 -41.29 28.62
C TYR A 184 2.03 -42.09 29.86
N ARG A 185 2.60 -41.43 30.87
CA ARG A 185 2.87 -42.04 32.17
C ARG A 185 1.57 -42.46 32.86
N GLY A 186 0.54 -41.61 32.77
CA GLY A 186 -0.82 -41.94 33.22
C GLY A 186 -1.45 -43.11 32.44
N ALA A 187 -1.13 -43.23 31.16
CA ALA A 187 -1.54 -44.36 30.30
C ALA A 187 -0.71 -45.65 30.50
N GLY A 188 0.28 -45.64 31.41
CA GLY A 188 1.04 -46.84 31.78
C GLY A 188 2.43 -46.99 31.15
N VAL A 189 2.92 -46.02 30.38
CA VAL A 189 4.27 -46.04 29.79
C VAL A 189 5.31 -45.59 30.80
N ARG A 190 6.25 -46.47 31.16
CA ARG A 190 7.19 -46.25 32.29
C ARG A 190 8.68 -46.16 31.90
N SER A 191 9.05 -46.48 30.66
CA SER A 191 10.46 -46.56 30.21
C SER A 191 10.94 -45.25 29.57
N TRP A 192 11.16 -44.22 30.38
CA TRP A 192 11.63 -42.89 29.93
C TRP A 192 13.09 -42.66 30.33
N ARG A 193 13.86 -42.00 29.46
CA ARG A 193 15.22 -41.50 29.68
C ARG A 193 15.27 -39.97 29.47
N ASP A 194 16.28 -39.35 30.06
CA ASP A 194 16.51 -37.89 30.02
C ASP A 194 15.30 -37.09 30.53
N GLU A 195 14.79 -37.50 31.69
CA GLU A 195 13.60 -36.92 32.33
C GLU A 195 13.72 -35.42 32.63
N ASP A 196 14.95 -34.92 32.77
CA ASP A 196 15.29 -33.55 33.16
C ASP A 196 15.52 -32.63 31.94
N THR A 197 15.41 -33.17 30.73
CA THR A 197 15.63 -32.44 29.47
C THR A 197 14.30 -32.03 28.82
N TYR A 198 14.29 -30.95 28.04
CA TYR A 198 13.08 -30.46 27.35
C TYR A 198 12.41 -31.52 26.45
N ILE A 199 13.19 -32.44 25.88
CA ILE A 199 12.72 -33.52 25.00
C ILE A 199 13.00 -34.86 25.70
N PRO A 200 12.00 -35.49 26.35
CA PRO A 200 12.15 -36.79 26.98
C PRO A 200 12.15 -37.91 25.94
N ILE A 201 13.03 -38.90 26.12
CA ILE A 201 13.19 -40.02 25.18
C ILE A 201 12.54 -41.26 25.77
N VAL A 202 11.70 -41.96 25.00
CA VAL A 202 11.11 -43.24 25.41
C VAL A 202 11.93 -44.40 24.85
N ASP A 203 12.18 -45.42 25.67
CA ASP A 203 12.84 -46.66 25.26
C ASP A 203 11.93 -47.66 24.53
N ALA A 204 10.62 -47.39 24.58
CA ALA A 204 9.62 -48.23 23.94
C ALA A 204 9.61 -47.96 22.43
N ARG A 205 9.74 -49.03 21.64
CA ARG A 205 9.58 -48.96 20.17
C ARG A 205 8.14 -48.68 19.74
N THR A 206 7.17 -48.81 20.64
CA THR A 206 5.74 -48.62 20.36
C THR A 206 5.10 -47.77 21.46
N LEU A 207 4.47 -46.66 21.04
CA LEU A 207 3.67 -45.80 21.92
C LEU A 207 2.20 -46.26 21.89
N PRO A 208 1.50 -46.31 23.02
CA PRO A 208 0.08 -46.65 23.04
C PRO A 208 -0.71 -45.57 22.28
N GLY A 209 -1.50 -45.97 21.28
CA GLY A 209 -2.29 -45.05 20.45
C GLY A 209 -1.58 -44.55 19.18
N VAL A 210 -0.36 -45.04 18.91
CA VAL A 210 0.35 -44.78 17.65
C VAL A 210 0.63 -46.12 16.98
N ASP A 211 -0.15 -46.44 15.95
CA ASP A 211 0.05 -47.61 15.11
C ASP A 211 1.25 -47.38 14.15
N PRO A 212 2.26 -48.25 14.16
CA PRO A 212 3.46 -48.05 13.34
C PRO A 212 3.16 -48.06 11.83
N GLU A 213 2.04 -48.66 11.41
CA GLU A 213 1.59 -48.61 10.02
C GLU A 213 1.13 -47.21 9.60
N THR A 214 0.51 -46.41 10.48
CA THR A 214 0.06 -45.05 10.09
C THR A 214 1.20 -44.04 10.01
N MET A 215 2.25 -44.21 10.80
CA MET A 215 3.47 -43.38 10.72
C MET A 215 4.35 -43.71 9.51
N ALA A 216 4.32 -44.96 9.03
CA ALA A 216 5.04 -45.34 7.81
C ALA A 216 4.56 -44.59 6.56
N PHE A 217 3.29 -44.14 6.53
CA PHE A 217 2.77 -43.33 5.42
C PHE A 217 3.33 -41.90 5.38
N ALA A 218 3.96 -41.41 6.46
CA ALA A 218 4.59 -40.09 6.46
C ALA A 218 6.03 -40.12 5.94
N GLU A 219 6.71 -41.28 5.95
CA GLU A 219 8.16 -41.35 5.69
C GLU A 219 8.59 -42.35 4.59
N CYS A 220 7.67 -43.04 3.92
CA CYS A 220 8.01 -43.77 2.70
C CYS A 220 6.97 -43.52 1.60
N GLY A 221 7.36 -42.68 0.63
CA GLY A 221 6.92 -42.92 -0.74
C GLY A 221 7.16 -44.39 -1.07
N ASN A 222 6.08 -45.08 -1.36
CA ASN A 222 5.96 -46.53 -1.49
C ASN A 222 7.12 -47.12 -2.33
N GLU A 223 7.96 -47.99 -1.76
CA GLU A 223 9.03 -48.69 -2.51
C GLU A 223 8.48 -49.46 -3.73
N GLU A 224 7.20 -49.88 -3.70
CA GLU A 224 6.54 -50.46 -4.87
C GLU A 224 6.28 -49.43 -5.98
N GLU A 225 5.96 -48.16 -5.69
CA GLU A 225 5.82 -47.12 -6.72
C GLU A 225 7.16 -46.81 -7.39
N LEU A 226 8.25 -46.76 -6.62
CA LEU A 226 9.60 -46.51 -7.15
C LEU A 226 10.09 -47.68 -8.02
N ARG A 227 9.76 -48.93 -7.65
CA ARG A 227 10.03 -50.12 -8.47
C ARG A 227 9.16 -50.18 -9.73
N LEU A 228 7.90 -49.74 -9.65
CA LEU A 228 7.02 -49.65 -10.81
C LEU A 228 7.50 -48.57 -11.79
N MET A 229 7.96 -47.41 -11.32
CA MET A 229 8.59 -46.37 -12.16
C MET A 229 9.87 -46.89 -12.83
N HIS A 230 10.76 -47.56 -12.09
CA HIS A 230 11.98 -48.14 -12.68
C HIS A 230 11.68 -49.25 -13.70
N SER A 231 10.64 -50.07 -13.49
CA SER A 231 10.22 -51.11 -14.43
C SER A 231 9.59 -50.53 -15.71
N GLN A 232 8.87 -49.41 -15.60
CA GLN A 232 8.27 -48.72 -16.74
C GLN A 232 9.34 -48.03 -17.61
N ASP A 233 10.38 -47.44 -17.00
CA ASP A 233 11.49 -46.84 -17.75
C ASP A 233 12.35 -47.88 -18.49
N ILE A 234 12.53 -49.08 -17.92
CA ILE A 234 13.23 -50.19 -18.59
C ILE A 234 12.40 -50.72 -19.78
N LYS A 235 11.06 -50.80 -19.65
CA LYS A 235 10.18 -51.17 -20.78
C LYS A 235 10.17 -50.11 -21.89
N LYS A 236 10.20 -48.82 -21.53
CA LYS A 236 10.17 -47.70 -22.49
C LYS A 236 11.48 -47.55 -23.27
N THR A 237 12.61 -47.93 -22.66
CA THR A 237 13.94 -47.93 -23.29
C THR A 237 14.16 -49.16 -24.17
N MET A 238 13.64 -50.34 -23.81
CA MET A 238 13.67 -51.53 -24.68
C MET A 238 12.70 -51.44 -25.88
N GLY A 239 11.54 -50.79 -25.72
CA GLY A 239 10.59 -50.60 -26.82
C GLY A 239 11.01 -49.56 -27.88
N ARG A 240 12.06 -48.76 -27.61
CA ARG A 240 12.59 -47.76 -28.53
C ARG A 240 13.79 -48.28 -29.37
N ASN A 241 14.39 -49.40 -28.99
CA ASN A 241 15.60 -49.96 -29.60
C ASN A 241 15.41 -51.41 -30.11
N SER A 242 14.25 -51.73 -30.68
CA SER A 242 14.09 -52.88 -31.59
C SER A 242 13.61 -52.34 -32.95
N PRO A 243 14.20 -52.86 -34.05
CA PRO A 243 14.32 -52.18 -35.36
C PRO A 243 13.01 -51.93 -36.10
#